data_AF-A0A1S1J8E2-F1
#
_entry.id   AF-A0A1S1J8E2-F1
#
_cell.length_a   1.000
_cell.length_b   1.000
_cell.length_c   1.000
_cell.angle_alpha   90.00
_cell.angle_beta   90.00
_cell.angle_gamma   90.00
#
_symmetry.space_group_name_H-M   'P 1'
#
loop_
_entity.id
_entity.type
_entity.pdbx_description
1 polymer ?
#
loop_
_entity_poly.entity_id
_entity_poly.type
_entity_poly.pdbx_seq_one_letter_code
_entity_poly.pdbx_strand_id
1 'polypeptide(L)'
;MEITEFNGELFKDFIEIVHRTMEEIRIHPEYSLSKNNHQLFSPEGKYANKVFDIYSKINEIKGDFKKIEVFLRRFPLKKIYDENEITHLDYIKYHTEVFYHKSNTLLDLFKLFTNEVYELGYSERKCTWGNLMKSEVVKDSLSIKVIEYYHKSFEHIIKARNLNTHRGIFKDSEKDDIETPMMIYKNSEKFNMELGDDFRKMMPEFLLEYKLKKYKNERLLYIKSGNNAAEQYINFYMNVTIPEFLNRAKAKR
;
A
#
# COMPACT_ATOMS: atom_id res chain seq x y z
N MET A 1 -10.78 -8.17 -18.33
CA MET A 1 -11.43 -6.86 -18.45
C MET A 1 -10.33 -5.83 -18.27
N GLU A 2 -9.78 -5.32 -19.37
CA GLU A 2 -8.66 -4.36 -19.35
C GLU A 2 -9.20 -2.94 -19.17
N ILE A 3 -9.49 -2.58 -17.94
CA ILE A 3 -9.57 -1.17 -17.55
C ILE A 3 -8.22 -0.83 -16.94
N THR A 4 -7.29 -0.37 -17.78
CA THR A 4 -5.93 -0.01 -17.38
C THR A 4 -5.84 1.40 -16.81
N GLU A 5 -6.78 2.27 -17.14
CA GLU A 5 -6.78 3.69 -16.74
C GLU A 5 -8.07 4.11 -16.04
N PHE A 6 -7.91 5.05 -15.10
CA PHE A 6 -9.04 5.66 -14.42
C PHE A 6 -9.71 6.68 -15.35
N ASN A 7 -11.04 6.64 -15.43
CA ASN A 7 -11.79 7.51 -16.34
C ASN A 7 -11.65 8.98 -15.92
N GLY A 8 -11.00 9.78 -16.78
CA GLY A 8 -10.70 11.18 -16.52
C GLY A 8 -11.95 12.08 -16.39
N GLU A 9 -13.04 11.76 -17.08
CA GLU A 9 -14.30 12.51 -16.95
C GLU A 9 -14.97 12.22 -15.60
N LEU A 10 -15.03 10.94 -15.19
CA LEU A 10 -15.52 10.57 -13.86
C LEU A 10 -14.69 11.22 -12.74
N PHE A 11 -13.38 11.30 -12.93
CA PHE A 11 -12.51 11.99 -11.99
C PHE A 11 -12.81 13.48 -11.90
N LYS A 12 -12.99 14.13 -13.05
CA LYS A 12 -13.31 15.55 -13.13
C LYS A 12 -14.61 15.85 -12.39
N ASP A 13 -15.67 15.07 -12.64
CA ASP A 13 -16.96 15.21 -11.96
C ASP A 13 -16.83 15.01 -10.45
N PHE A 14 -16.05 14.01 -10.03
CA PHE A 14 -15.76 13.75 -8.63
C PHE A 14 -15.08 14.95 -7.95
N ILE A 15 -14.03 15.49 -8.57
CA ILE A 15 -13.29 16.65 -8.06
C ILE A 15 -14.15 17.92 -8.06
N GLU A 16 -15.01 18.10 -9.06
CA GLU A 16 -15.90 19.27 -9.12
C GLU A 16 -16.88 19.32 -7.94
N ILE A 17 -17.45 18.17 -7.53
CA ILE A 17 -18.31 18.09 -6.34
C ILE A 17 -17.52 18.50 -5.09
N VAL A 18 -16.33 17.94 -4.90
CA VAL A 18 -15.48 18.26 -3.75
C VAL A 18 -15.08 19.72 -3.74
N HIS A 19 -14.69 20.27 -4.90
CA HIS A 19 -14.31 21.67 -5.04
C HIS A 19 -15.48 22.60 -4.70
N ARG A 20 -16.68 22.32 -5.23
CA ARG A 20 -17.87 23.13 -4.91
C ARG A 20 -18.16 23.12 -3.41
N THR A 21 -18.09 21.95 -2.78
CA THR A 21 -18.24 21.83 -1.32
C THR A 21 -17.24 22.72 -0.57
N MET A 22 -15.98 22.78 -1.01
CA MET A 22 -14.96 23.61 -0.38
C MET A 22 -15.23 25.11 -0.56
N GLU A 23 -15.75 25.52 -1.72
CA GLU A 23 -16.13 26.92 -1.98
C GLU A 23 -17.37 27.34 -1.17
N GLU A 24 -18.36 26.46 -1.01
CA GLU A 24 -19.56 26.70 -0.16
C GLU A 24 -19.18 27.06 1.29
N ILE A 25 -18.09 26.50 1.80
CA ILE A 25 -17.65 26.75 3.18
C ILE A 25 -16.91 28.07 3.30
N ARG A 26 -16.13 28.45 2.29
CA ARG A 26 -15.35 29.70 2.30
C ARG A 26 -16.22 30.94 2.34
N ILE A 27 -17.45 30.85 1.83
CA ILE A 27 -18.44 31.94 1.88
C ILE A 27 -19.22 31.98 3.20
N HIS A 28 -19.06 30.99 4.08
CA HIS A 28 -19.77 30.96 5.37
C HIS A 28 -19.22 32.04 6.32
N PRO A 29 -20.06 32.87 6.97
CA PRO A 29 -19.60 33.96 7.83
C PRO A 29 -18.68 33.53 8.99
N GLU A 30 -18.87 32.32 9.49
CA GLU A 30 -18.06 31.73 10.57
C GLU A 30 -16.79 31.04 10.08
N TYR A 31 -16.53 31.02 8.77
CA TYR A 31 -15.34 30.39 8.21
C TYR A 31 -14.06 31.02 8.74
N SER A 32 -13.12 30.19 9.18
CA SER A 32 -11.84 30.67 9.68
C SER A 32 -10.72 29.71 9.34
N LEU A 33 -9.64 30.24 8.73
CA LEU A 33 -8.44 29.44 8.39
C LEU A 33 -7.75 28.85 9.62
N SER A 34 -7.92 29.44 10.80
CA SER A 34 -7.27 29.00 12.04
C SER A 34 -8.10 28.00 12.85
N LYS A 35 -9.29 27.60 12.37
CA LYS A 35 -10.21 26.72 13.09
C LYS A 35 -10.63 25.52 12.25
N ASN A 36 -11.14 24.50 12.93
CA ASN A 36 -11.83 23.41 12.27
C ASN A 36 -13.18 23.90 11.72
N ASN A 37 -13.34 23.87 10.40
CA ASN A 37 -14.55 24.30 9.70
C ASN A 37 -15.51 23.14 9.37
N HIS A 38 -15.24 21.92 9.88
CA HIS A 38 -16.02 20.74 9.53
C HIS A 38 -17.52 20.87 9.88
N GLN A 39 -17.86 21.57 10.97
CA GLN A 39 -19.27 21.80 11.31
C GLN A 39 -20.03 22.62 10.26
N LEU A 40 -19.33 23.47 9.49
CA LEU A 40 -19.89 24.39 8.51
C LEU A 40 -20.29 23.71 7.20
N PHE A 41 -19.84 22.48 6.96
CA PHE A 41 -20.25 21.72 5.78
C PHE A 41 -21.75 21.39 5.84
N SER A 42 -22.42 21.54 4.70
CA SER A 42 -23.75 20.94 4.45
C SER A 42 -23.70 19.42 4.57
N PRO A 43 -24.83 18.71 4.74
CA PRO A 43 -24.84 17.25 4.74
C PRO A 43 -24.21 16.63 3.47
N GLU A 44 -24.50 17.18 2.27
CA GLU A 44 -23.84 16.77 1.01
C GLU A 44 -22.33 17.01 1.09
N GLY A 45 -21.93 18.17 1.62
CA GLY A 45 -20.52 18.51 1.78
C GLY A 45 -19.77 17.60 2.74
N LYS A 46 -20.37 17.25 3.89
CA LYS A 46 -19.79 16.31 4.86
C LYS A 46 -19.60 14.93 4.21
N TYR A 47 -20.57 14.49 3.41
CA TYR A 47 -20.49 13.25 2.66
C TYR A 47 -19.35 13.30 1.61
N ALA A 48 -19.31 14.32 0.77
CA ALA A 48 -18.27 14.49 -0.25
C ALA A 48 -16.87 14.55 0.37
N ASN A 49 -16.69 15.29 1.47
CA ASN A 49 -15.41 15.40 2.16
C ASN A 49 -14.93 14.05 2.71
N LYS A 50 -15.82 13.27 3.36
CA LYS A 50 -15.45 11.95 3.88
C LYS A 50 -15.00 10.98 2.79
N VAL A 51 -15.72 10.96 1.66
CA VAL A 51 -15.33 10.14 0.51
C VAL A 51 -13.98 10.61 -0.04
N PHE A 52 -13.78 11.92 -0.18
CA PHE A 52 -12.53 12.50 -0.68
C PHE A 52 -11.33 12.25 0.24
N ASP A 53 -11.52 12.28 1.56
CA ASP A 53 -10.45 12.01 2.53
C ASP A 53 -9.90 10.58 2.35
N ILE A 54 -10.79 9.59 2.13
CA ILE A 54 -10.36 8.20 1.90
C ILE A 54 -9.75 8.04 0.50
N TYR A 55 -10.32 8.69 -0.52
CA TYR A 55 -9.75 8.70 -1.87
C TYR A 55 -8.31 9.23 -1.86
N SER A 56 -8.05 10.33 -1.16
CA SER A 56 -6.73 10.93 -1.04
C SER A 56 -5.73 9.95 -0.42
N LYS A 57 -6.12 9.24 0.65
CA LYS A 57 -5.30 8.18 1.26
C LYS A 57 -5.00 7.04 0.28
N ILE A 58 -5.97 6.63 -0.55
CA ILE A 58 -5.73 5.60 -1.58
C ILE A 58 -4.68 6.08 -2.60
N ASN A 59 -4.75 7.34 -3.01
CA ASN A 59 -3.75 7.93 -3.90
C ASN A 59 -2.37 8.07 -3.25
N GLU A 60 -2.30 8.39 -1.97
CA GLU A 60 -1.03 8.37 -1.23
C GLU A 60 -0.40 6.97 -1.24
N ILE A 61 -1.19 5.92 -0.98
CA ILE A 61 -0.71 4.53 -1.07
C ILE A 61 -0.24 4.19 -2.48
N LYS A 62 -0.96 4.63 -3.52
CA LYS A 62 -0.53 4.50 -4.92
C LYS A 62 0.84 5.16 -5.15
N GLY A 63 1.07 6.34 -4.60
CA GLY A 63 2.35 7.02 -4.64
C GLY A 63 3.44 6.27 -3.87
N ASP A 64 3.12 5.73 -2.70
CA ASP A 64 4.07 4.96 -1.88
C ASP A 64 4.54 3.68 -2.56
N PHE A 65 3.68 2.96 -3.28
CA PHE A 65 4.08 1.81 -4.09
C PHE A 65 5.22 2.17 -5.07
N LYS A 66 5.07 3.30 -5.79
CA LYS A 66 6.12 3.79 -6.70
C LYS A 66 7.41 4.15 -5.96
N LYS A 67 7.30 4.77 -4.78
CA LYS A 67 8.48 5.09 -3.95
C LYS A 67 9.24 3.84 -3.53
N ILE A 68 8.54 2.78 -3.10
CA ILE A 68 9.18 1.51 -2.67
C ILE A 68 10.01 0.91 -3.81
N GLU A 69 9.46 0.89 -5.03
CA GLU A 69 10.19 0.42 -6.21
C GLU A 69 11.46 1.26 -6.47
N VAL A 70 11.34 2.59 -6.38
CA VAL A 70 12.47 3.51 -6.56
C VAL A 70 13.56 3.27 -5.51
N PHE A 71 13.17 3.12 -4.24
CA PHE A 71 14.11 2.85 -3.15
C PHE A 71 14.86 1.53 -3.37
N LEU A 72 14.15 0.45 -3.71
CA LEU A 72 14.78 -0.84 -3.94
C LEU A 72 15.75 -0.86 -5.14
N ARG A 73 15.57 0.00 -6.14
CA ARG A 73 16.51 0.08 -7.27
C ARG A 73 17.90 0.52 -6.83
N ARG A 74 18.02 1.43 -5.86
CA ARG A 74 19.29 2.03 -5.45
C ARG A 74 19.54 1.83 -3.96
N PHE A 75 20.53 1.00 -3.63
CA PHE A 75 21.03 0.96 -2.26
C PHE A 75 21.76 2.27 -1.98
N PRO A 76 21.41 3.00 -0.91
CA PRO A 76 21.94 4.32 -0.59
C PRO A 76 23.43 4.31 -0.20
N LEU A 77 23.99 5.52 0.02
CA LEU A 77 25.42 5.74 0.28
C LEU A 77 25.94 4.86 1.43
N LYS A 78 26.95 4.06 1.10
CA LYS A 78 27.49 2.96 1.90
C LYS A 78 27.96 3.36 3.32
N LYS A 79 28.51 4.57 3.50
CA LYS A 79 29.12 5.00 4.78
C LYS A 79 28.14 4.99 5.97
N ILE A 80 26.99 5.66 5.85
CA ILE A 80 26.02 5.77 6.96
C ILE A 80 25.42 4.39 7.28
N TYR A 81 25.18 3.58 6.26
CA TYR A 81 24.58 2.25 6.42
C TYR A 81 25.57 1.28 7.07
N ASP A 82 26.83 1.29 6.65
CA ASP A 82 27.90 0.52 7.25
C ASP A 82 28.12 0.89 8.73
N GLU A 83 28.14 2.20 9.05
CA GLU A 83 28.28 2.73 10.43
C GLU A 83 27.15 2.26 11.36
N ASN A 84 25.95 2.02 10.80
CA ASN A 84 24.79 1.55 11.56
C ASN A 84 24.53 0.04 11.38
N GLU A 85 25.49 -0.70 10.81
CA GLU A 85 25.41 -2.13 10.53
C GLU A 85 24.20 -2.56 9.67
N ILE A 86 23.63 -1.65 8.88
CA ILE A 86 22.48 -1.92 8.01
C ILE A 86 22.97 -2.59 6.72
N THR A 87 22.64 -3.85 6.54
CA THR A 87 23.03 -4.59 5.33
C THR A 87 22.12 -4.30 4.15
N HIS A 88 22.58 -4.68 2.96
CA HIS A 88 21.73 -4.62 1.75
C HIS A 88 20.51 -5.54 1.87
N LEU A 89 20.64 -6.69 2.55
CA LEU A 89 19.53 -7.60 2.78
C LEU A 89 18.51 -7.01 3.77
N ASP A 90 18.96 -6.31 4.82
CA ASP A 90 18.07 -5.59 5.74
C ASP A 90 17.25 -4.53 5.01
N TYR A 91 17.91 -3.78 4.12
CA TYR A 91 17.25 -2.75 3.32
C TYR A 91 16.21 -3.35 2.36
N ILE A 92 16.55 -4.45 1.67
CA ILE A 92 15.61 -5.14 0.78
C ILE A 92 14.43 -5.69 1.58
N LYS A 93 14.69 -6.33 2.73
CA LYS A 93 13.67 -6.83 3.65
C LYS A 93 12.74 -5.71 4.09
N TYR A 94 13.29 -4.61 4.64
CA TYR A 94 12.51 -3.48 5.13
C TYR A 94 11.52 -2.95 4.08
N HIS A 95 12.00 -2.70 2.86
CA HIS A 95 11.13 -2.19 1.80
C HIS A 95 10.11 -3.24 1.30
N THR A 96 10.44 -4.52 1.38
CA THR A 96 9.49 -5.61 1.10
C THR A 96 8.39 -5.68 2.16
N GLU A 97 8.74 -5.50 3.43
CA GLU A 97 7.78 -5.44 4.53
C GLU A 97 6.86 -4.22 4.39
N VAL A 98 7.42 -3.06 4.05
CA VAL A 98 6.65 -1.85 3.76
C VAL A 98 5.66 -2.11 2.62
N PHE A 99 6.08 -2.79 1.55
CA PHE A 99 5.18 -3.20 0.46
C PHE A 99 4.02 -4.06 0.98
N TYR A 100 4.30 -5.08 1.80
CA TYR A 100 3.26 -5.93 2.38
C TYR A 100 2.26 -5.17 3.24
N HIS A 101 2.76 -4.24 4.06
CA HIS A 101 1.91 -3.36 4.85
C HIS A 101 1.02 -2.48 3.98
N LYS A 102 1.57 -1.82 2.96
CA LYS A 102 0.84 -0.93 2.06
C LYS A 102 -0.22 -1.69 1.25
N SER A 103 0.08 -2.91 0.79
CA SER A 103 -0.90 -3.79 0.13
C SER A 103 -2.08 -4.13 1.04
N ASN A 104 -1.83 -4.40 2.33
CA ASN A 104 -2.91 -4.63 3.27
C ASN A 104 -3.69 -3.33 3.58
N THR A 105 -3.00 -2.22 3.79
CA THR A 105 -3.66 -0.92 4.04
C THR A 105 -4.59 -0.54 2.89
N LEU A 106 -4.21 -0.81 1.64
CA LEU A 106 -5.07 -0.57 0.48
C LEU A 106 -6.38 -1.36 0.56
N LEU A 107 -6.33 -2.64 0.96
CA LEU A 107 -7.52 -3.45 1.17
C LEU A 107 -8.44 -2.83 2.24
N ASP A 108 -7.87 -2.34 3.33
CA ASP A 108 -8.63 -1.66 4.39
C ASP A 108 -9.27 -0.37 3.89
N LEU A 109 -8.54 0.43 3.11
CA LEU A 109 -9.06 1.65 2.52
C LEU A 109 -10.17 1.39 1.50
N PHE A 110 -10.10 0.33 0.69
CA PHE A 110 -11.22 -0.02 -0.20
C PHE A 110 -12.49 -0.32 0.60
N LYS A 111 -12.40 -1.09 1.69
CA LYS A 111 -13.56 -1.37 2.55
C LYS A 111 -14.14 -0.09 3.14
N LEU A 112 -13.29 0.81 3.66
CA LEU A 112 -13.72 2.10 4.20
C LEU A 112 -14.34 2.99 3.13
N PHE A 113 -13.77 3.01 1.92
CA PHE A 113 -14.32 3.78 0.80
C PHE A 113 -15.71 3.28 0.41
N THR A 114 -15.91 1.94 0.34
CA THR A 114 -17.23 1.35 0.13
C THR A 114 -18.19 1.73 1.26
N ASN A 115 -17.75 1.67 2.52
CA ASN A 115 -18.57 2.06 3.67
C ASN A 115 -19.07 3.51 3.57
N GLU A 116 -18.19 4.45 3.20
CA GLU A 116 -18.58 5.85 3.05
C GLU A 116 -19.46 6.07 1.82
N VAL A 117 -19.06 5.58 0.64
CA VAL A 117 -19.83 5.80 -0.61
C VAL A 117 -21.26 5.27 -0.50
N TYR A 118 -21.44 4.11 0.10
CA TYR A 118 -22.77 3.50 0.27
C TYR A 118 -23.46 3.90 1.60
N GLU A 119 -22.82 4.75 2.40
CA GLU A 119 -23.32 5.26 3.70
C GLU A 119 -23.78 4.15 4.65
N LEU A 120 -23.01 3.06 4.74
CA LEU A 120 -23.38 1.88 5.54
C LEU A 120 -23.33 2.13 7.06
N GLY A 121 -22.68 3.22 7.49
CA GLY A 121 -22.66 3.67 8.87
C GLY A 121 -21.79 2.82 9.80
N TYR A 122 -20.93 1.94 9.27
CA TYR A 122 -19.98 1.21 10.10
C TYR A 122 -18.87 2.15 10.58
N SER A 123 -18.51 2.05 11.86
CA SER A 123 -17.27 2.66 12.34
C SER A 123 -16.06 1.94 11.73
N GLU A 124 -14.90 2.61 11.67
CA GLU A 124 -13.69 2.04 11.06
C GLU A 124 -13.36 0.64 11.59
N ARG A 125 -13.45 0.44 12.92
CA ARG A 125 -13.23 -0.87 13.56
C ARG A 125 -14.24 -1.93 13.17
N LYS A 126 -15.47 -1.52 12.85
CA LYS A 126 -16.57 -2.42 12.44
C LYS A 126 -16.67 -2.60 10.93
N CYS A 127 -15.91 -1.85 10.13
CA CYS A 127 -15.85 -1.98 8.68
C CYS A 127 -15.02 -3.21 8.24
N THR A 128 -15.48 -4.38 8.68
CA THR A 128 -14.87 -5.68 8.39
C THR A 128 -15.50 -6.30 7.15
N TRP A 129 -14.79 -7.23 6.50
CA TRP A 129 -15.32 -7.99 5.36
C TRP A 129 -16.66 -8.65 5.68
N GLY A 130 -16.76 -9.31 6.84
CA GLY A 130 -17.98 -9.98 7.26
C GLY A 130 -19.18 -9.05 7.47
N ASN A 131 -18.96 -7.80 7.90
CA ASN A 131 -20.06 -6.83 8.02
C ASN A 131 -20.46 -6.22 6.67
N LEU A 132 -19.50 -6.01 5.77
CA LEU A 132 -19.81 -5.57 4.40
C LEU A 132 -20.66 -6.62 3.66
N MET A 133 -20.31 -7.90 3.77
CA MET A 133 -21.05 -8.99 3.11
C MET A 133 -22.46 -9.21 3.66
N LYS A 134 -22.78 -8.72 4.87
CA LYS A 134 -24.13 -8.76 5.44
C LYS A 134 -25.04 -7.64 4.94
N SER A 135 -24.47 -6.60 4.33
CA SER A 135 -25.24 -5.47 3.83
C SER A 135 -25.87 -5.81 2.48
N GLU A 136 -27.20 -5.87 2.45
CA GLU A 136 -28.00 -6.06 1.23
C GLU A 136 -27.70 -5.01 0.15
N VAL A 137 -27.25 -3.81 0.56
CA VAL A 137 -26.94 -2.69 -0.33
C VAL A 137 -25.69 -2.96 -1.18
N VAL A 138 -24.69 -3.65 -0.63
CA VAL A 138 -23.36 -3.77 -1.27
C VAL A 138 -22.94 -5.20 -1.58
N LYS A 139 -23.55 -6.22 -0.97
CA LYS A 139 -23.11 -7.62 -1.08
C LYS A 139 -22.94 -8.12 -2.52
N ASP A 140 -23.78 -7.63 -3.44
CA ASP A 140 -23.75 -8.00 -4.86
C ASP A 140 -23.10 -6.95 -5.77
N SER A 141 -22.63 -5.84 -5.20
CA SER A 141 -22.03 -4.73 -5.93
C SER A 141 -20.71 -5.12 -6.60
N LEU A 142 -20.40 -4.44 -7.72
CA LEU A 142 -19.11 -4.60 -8.37
C LEU A 142 -17.97 -4.19 -7.43
N SER A 143 -18.13 -3.13 -6.63
CA SER A 143 -17.14 -2.67 -5.65
C SER A 143 -16.68 -3.80 -4.73
N ILE A 144 -17.61 -4.56 -4.13
CA ILE A 144 -17.28 -5.69 -3.27
C ILE A 144 -16.57 -6.81 -4.04
N LYS A 145 -17.00 -7.13 -5.26
CA LYS A 145 -16.32 -8.12 -6.11
C LYS A 145 -14.87 -7.72 -6.40
N VAL A 146 -14.59 -6.44 -6.66
CA VAL A 146 -13.21 -5.96 -6.85
C VAL A 146 -12.37 -6.16 -5.60
N ILE A 147 -12.93 -5.83 -4.42
CA ILE A 147 -12.24 -6.01 -3.13
C ILE A 147 -11.92 -7.49 -2.89
N GLU A 148 -12.87 -8.39 -3.20
CA GLU A 148 -12.66 -9.83 -3.08
C GLU A 148 -11.53 -10.33 -3.99
N TYR A 149 -11.53 -9.91 -5.26
CA TYR A 149 -10.48 -10.27 -6.20
C TYR A 149 -9.12 -9.72 -5.79
N TYR A 150 -9.07 -8.47 -5.29
CA TYR A 150 -7.85 -7.92 -4.73
C TYR A 150 -7.33 -8.76 -3.56
N HIS A 151 -8.20 -9.09 -2.59
CA HIS A 151 -7.83 -9.92 -1.44
C HIS A 151 -7.28 -11.28 -1.89
N LYS A 152 -7.93 -11.94 -2.85
CA LYS A 152 -7.47 -13.23 -3.40
C LYS A 152 -6.10 -13.10 -4.06
N SER A 153 -5.90 -12.09 -4.91
CA SER A 153 -4.63 -11.86 -5.60
C SER A 153 -3.48 -11.53 -4.64
N PHE A 154 -3.77 -10.83 -3.54
CA PHE A 154 -2.77 -10.42 -2.54
C PHE A 154 -2.77 -11.30 -1.27
N GLU A 155 -3.44 -12.45 -1.27
CA GLU A 155 -3.62 -13.26 -0.06
C GLU A 155 -2.26 -13.71 0.53
N HIS A 156 -1.33 -14.11 -0.33
CA HIS A 156 0.03 -14.49 0.05
C HIS A 156 0.79 -13.34 0.73
N ILE A 157 0.64 -12.11 0.24
CA ILE A 157 1.22 -10.90 0.83
C ILE A 157 0.57 -10.59 2.18
N ILE A 158 -0.76 -10.70 2.29
CA ILE A 158 -1.49 -10.46 3.54
C ILE A 158 -1.08 -11.46 4.61
N LYS A 159 -0.95 -12.74 4.24
CA LYS A 159 -0.44 -13.80 5.13
C LYS A 159 1.00 -13.51 5.58
N ALA A 160 1.88 -13.11 4.67
CA ALA A 160 3.25 -12.72 5.00
C ALA A 160 3.29 -11.51 5.94
N ARG A 161 2.48 -10.48 5.68
CA ARG A 161 2.31 -9.31 6.56
C ARG A 161 1.90 -9.73 7.96
N ASN A 162 0.89 -10.60 8.09
CA ASN A 162 0.39 -11.04 9.38
C ASN A 162 1.46 -11.79 10.18
N LEU A 163 2.26 -12.63 9.54
CA LEU A 163 3.39 -13.31 10.18
C LEU A 163 4.44 -12.31 10.66
N ASN A 164 4.77 -11.32 9.84
CA ASN A 164 5.71 -10.28 10.22
C ASN A 164 5.18 -9.44 11.39
N THR A 165 4.04 -8.77 11.23
CA THR A 165 3.50 -7.83 12.21
C THR A 165 3.17 -8.49 13.56
N HIS A 166 2.61 -9.69 13.56
CA HIS A 166 2.13 -10.32 14.80
C HIS A 166 3.12 -11.31 15.42
N ARG A 167 4.10 -11.80 14.66
CA ARG A 167 5.06 -12.79 15.17
C ARG A 167 6.52 -12.33 15.05
N GLY A 168 6.79 -11.19 14.41
CA GLY A 168 8.14 -10.73 14.11
C GLY A 168 8.87 -11.63 13.10
N ILE A 169 8.14 -12.47 12.35
CA ILE A 169 8.74 -13.47 11.46
C ILE A 169 8.67 -12.98 10.02
N PHE A 170 9.84 -12.75 9.43
CA PHE A 170 10.01 -12.59 7.99
C PHE A 170 10.59 -13.88 7.42
N LYS A 171 9.77 -14.68 6.72
CA LYS A 171 10.21 -15.95 6.12
C LYS A 171 10.70 -15.70 4.71
N ASP A 172 12.01 -15.80 4.50
CA ASP A 172 12.63 -15.71 3.18
C ASP A 172 13.92 -16.56 3.18
N SER A 173 13.79 -17.81 2.75
CA SER A 173 14.92 -18.76 2.76
C SER A 173 16.05 -18.30 1.84
N GLU A 174 15.73 -17.64 0.72
CA GLU A 174 16.76 -17.12 -0.18
C GLU A 174 17.57 -16.00 0.47
N LYS A 175 16.90 -15.13 1.24
CA LYS A 175 17.60 -14.14 2.07
C LYS A 175 18.51 -14.84 3.09
N ASP A 176 17.98 -15.81 3.83
CA ASP A 176 18.69 -16.49 4.93
C ASP A 176 19.94 -17.25 4.42
N ASP A 177 19.84 -17.85 3.24
CA ASP A 177 20.94 -18.55 2.54
C ASP A 177 22.08 -17.62 2.10
N ILE A 178 21.80 -16.32 1.93
CA ILE A 178 22.79 -15.30 1.57
C ILE A 178 23.34 -14.63 2.83
N GLU A 179 22.46 -14.28 3.77
CA GLU A 179 22.79 -13.53 4.98
C GLU A 179 23.76 -14.31 5.87
N THR A 180 23.50 -15.60 6.08
CA THR A 180 24.29 -16.42 7.00
C THR A 180 25.77 -16.48 6.57
N PRO A 181 26.12 -16.83 5.31
CA PRO A 181 27.51 -16.78 4.86
C PRO A 181 28.10 -15.37 4.87
N MET A 182 27.34 -14.34 4.47
CA MET A 182 27.83 -12.95 4.48
C MET A 182 28.18 -12.46 5.89
N MET A 183 27.39 -12.85 6.90
CA MET A 183 27.67 -12.55 8.30
C MET A 183 28.94 -13.23 8.79
N ILE A 184 29.20 -14.46 8.36
CA ILE A 184 30.45 -15.18 8.67
C ILE A 184 31.65 -14.42 8.11
N TYR A 185 31.62 -14.01 6.84
CA TYR A 185 32.66 -13.19 6.22
C TYR A 185 32.91 -11.89 7.01
N LYS A 186 31.84 -11.11 7.23
CA LYS A 186 31.92 -9.82 7.95
C LYS A 186 32.52 -9.98 9.35
N ASN A 187 32.09 -11.00 10.10
CA ASN A 187 32.60 -11.23 11.44
C ASN A 187 34.04 -11.73 11.44
N SER A 188 34.42 -12.55 10.46
CA SER A 188 35.81 -13.01 10.32
C SER A 188 36.77 -11.85 10.13
N GLU A 189 36.41 -10.88 9.29
CA GLU A 189 37.19 -9.65 9.11
C GLU A 189 37.20 -8.81 10.40
N LYS A 190 36.02 -8.60 11.02
CA LYS A 190 35.87 -7.79 12.25
C LYS A 190 36.70 -8.31 13.42
N PHE A 191 36.81 -9.63 13.55
CA PHE A 191 37.52 -10.29 14.65
C PHE A 191 38.89 -10.86 14.26
N ASN A 192 39.38 -10.56 13.05
CA ASN A 192 40.65 -11.04 12.51
C ASN A 192 40.81 -12.58 12.61
N MET A 193 39.74 -13.30 12.26
CA MET A 193 39.70 -14.76 12.22
C MET A 193 40.04 -15.26 10.82
N GLU A 194 40.75 -16.38 10.72
CA GLU A 194 40.94 -17.08 9.45
C GLU A 194 39.73 -17.97 9.15
N LEU A 195 39.13 -17.78 7.97
CA LEU A 195 38.11 -18.70 7.46
C LEU A 195 38.78 -19.94 6.87
N GLY A 196 38.26 -21.12 7.20
CA GLY A 196 38.72 -22.37 6.60
C GLY A 196 38.54 -22.40 5.08
N ASP A 197 39.50 -23.01 4.39
CA ASP A 197 39.50 -23.11 2.93
C ASP A 197 38.26 -23.79 2.37
N ASP A 198 37.71 -24.78 3.08
CA ASP A 198 36.50 -25.48 2.67
C ASP A 198 35.28 -24.55 2.62
N PHE A 199 35.14 -23.64 3.59
CA PHE A 199 34.08 -22.64 3.60
C PHE A 199 34.23 -21.66 2.42
N ARG A 200 35.44 -21.15 2.21
CA ARG A 200 35.74 -20.23 1.09
C ARG A 200 35.50 -20.86 -0.27
N LYS A 201 35.74 -22.18 -0.42
CA LYS A 201 35.44 -22.93 -1.65
C LYS A 201 33.95 -23.17 -1.83
N MET A 202 33.22 -23.46 -0.74
CA MET A 202 31.78 -23.74 -0.79
C MET A 202 30.95 -22.48 -1.02
N MET A 203 31.33 -21.36 -0.40
CA MET A 203 30.61 -20.09 -0.45
C MET A 203 31.55 -18.91 -0.74
N PRO A 204 32.23 -18.86 -1.90
CA PRO A 204 33.13 -17.75 -2.20
C PRO A 204 32.40 -16.41 -2.26
N GLU A 205 33.07 -15.32 -1.88
CA GLU A 205 32.47 -13.96 -1.81
C GLU A 205 31.83 -13.52 -3.13
N PHE A 206 32.49 -13.76 -4.27
CA PHE A 206 31.94 -13.40 -5.58
C PHE A 206 30.60 -14.09 -5.87
N LEU A 207 30.40 -15.32 -5.35
CA LEU A 207 29.15 -16.06 -5.49
C LEU A 207 28.07 -15.45 -4.58
N LEU A 208 28.42 -15.02 -3.37
CA LEU A 208 27.51 -14.31 -2.47
C LEU A 208 27.06 -12.97 -3.05
N GLU A 209 28.00 -12.20 -3.61
CA GLU A 209 27.67 -10.94 -4.32
C GLU A 209 26.74 -11.18 -5.51
N TYR A 210 27.00 -12.23 -6.31
CA TYR A 210 26.12 -12.64 -7.40
C TYR A 210 24.72 -13.00 -6.90
N LYS A 211 24.62 -13.85 -5.85
CA LYS A 211 23.34 -14.23 -5.25
C LYS A 211 22.58 -13.03 -4.71
N LEU A 212 23.25 -12.11 -4.01
CA LEU A 212 22.66 -10.87 -3.51
C LEU A 212 22.09 -10.01 -4.64
N LYS A 213 22.86 -9.85 -5.73
CA LYS A 213 22.41 -9.10 -6.91
C LYS A 213 21.19 -9.75 -7.57
N LYS A 214 21.20 -11.08 -7.69
CA LYS A 214 20.08 -11.86 -8.24
C LYS A 214 18.82 -11.70 -7.36
N TYR A 215 18.95 -11.94 -6.06
CA TYR A 215 17.88 -11.80 -5.07
C TYR A 215 17.26 -10.39 -5.10
N LYS A 216 18.08 -9.34 -5.15
CA LYS A 216 17.61 -7.96 -5.30
C LYS A 216 16.76 -7.78 -6.55
N ASN A 217 17.22 -8.28 -7.69
CA ASN A 217 16.52 -8.12 -8.97
C ASN A 217 15.18 -8.88 -8.96
N GLU A 218 15.16 -10.10 -8.43
CA GLU A 218 13.94 -10.89 -8.26
C GLU A 218 12.94 -10.18 -7.35
N ARG A 219 13.41 -9.62 -6.23
CA ARG A 219 12.55 -8.87 -5.30
C ARG A 219 12.02 -7.59 -5.92
N LEU A 220 12.84 -6.88 -6.69
CA LEU A 220 12.42 -5.70 -7.46
C LEU A 220 11.35 -6.05 -8.49
N LEU A 221 11.51 -7.15 -9.24
CA LEU A 221 10.51 -7.62 -10.20
C LEU A 221 9.20 -8.01 -9.52
N TYR A 222 9.29 -8.73 -8.41
CA TYR A 222 8.13 -9.10 -7.61
C TYR A 222 7.34 -7.86 -7.14
N ILE A 223 8.02 -6.85 -6.58
CA ILE A 223 7.36 -5.62 -6.12
C ILE A 223 6.82 -4.81 -7.28
N LYS A 224 7.54 -4.72 -8.40
CA LYS A 224 7.05 -4.05 -9.61
C LYS A 224 5.76 -4.70 -10.14
N SER A 225 5.71 -6.03 -10.21
CA SER A 225 4.51 -6.76 -10.62
C SER A 225 3.35 -6.53 -9.65
N GLY A 226 3.63 -6.57 -8.34
CA GLY A 226 2.63 -6.28 -7.31
C GLY A 226 2.11 -4.84 -7.37
N ASN A 227 2.98 -3.85 -7.59
CA ASN A 227 2.61 -2.44 -7.78
C ASN A 227 1.69 -2.27 -8.99
N ASN A 228 2.03 -2.87 -10.13
CA ASN A 228 1.21 -2.81 -11.34
C ASN A 228 -0.18 -3.42 -11.11
N ALA A 229 -0.24 -4.58 -10.45
CA ALA A 229 -1.51 -5.22 -10.11
C ALA A 229 -2.33 -4.33 -9.16
N ALA A 230 -1.72 -3.77 -8.11
CA ALA A 230 -2.39 -2.87 -7.18
C ALA A 230 -2.95 -1.62 -7.89
N GLU A 231 -2.19 -1.03 -8.80
CA GLU A 231 -2.63 0.12 -9.60
C GLU A 231 -3.83 -0.23 -10.50
N GLN A 232 -3.83 -1.39 -11.14
CA GLN A 232 -4.98 -1.87 -11.92
C GLN A 232 -6.22 -2.05 -11.04
N TYR A 233 -6.08 -2.65 -9.86
CA TYR A 233 -7.19 -2.79 -8.93
C TYR A 233 -7.71 -1.45 -8.42
N ILE A 234 -6.83 -0.48 -8.13
CA ILE A 234 -7.24 0.88 -7.75
C ILE A 234 -8.06 1.50 -8.88
N ASN A 235 -7.53 1.51 -10.11
CA ASN A 235 -8.21 2.13 -11.25
C ASN A 235 -9.57 1.47 -11.51
N PHE A 236 -9.64 0.14 -11.50
CA PHE A 236 -10.88 -0.59 -11.67
C PHE A 236 -11.88 -0.31 -10.53
N TYR A 237 -11.42 -0.35 -9.28
CA TYR A 237 -12.23 -0.07 -8.11
C TYR A 237 -12.82 1.35 -8.13
N MET A 238 -12.02 2.35 -8.51
CA MET A 238 -12.47 3.73 -8.63
C MET A 238 -13.49 3.89 -9.76
N ASN A 239 -13.24 3.28 -10.91
CA ASN A 239 -14.17 3.32 -12.05
C ASN A 239 -15.54 2.69 -11.74
N VAL A 240 -15.63 1.72 -10.83
CA VAL A 240 -16.93 1.13 -10.44
C VAL A 240 -17.57 1.84 -9.25
N THR A 241 -16.79 2.46 -8.36
CA THR A 241 -17.32 3.00 -7.10
C THR A 241 -17.59 4.50 -7.14
N ILE A 242 -16.85 5.27 -7.95
CA ILE A 242 -17.11 6.72 -8.09
C ILE A 242 -18.46 7.00 -8.78
N PRO A 243 -18.91 6.26 -9.82
CA PRO A 243 -20.25 6.44 -10.34
C PRO A 243 -21.36 6.32 -9.28
N GLU A 244 -21.22 5.37 -8.35
CA GLU A 244 -22.14 5.19 -7.23
C GLU A 244 -22.16 6.41 -6.31
N PHE A 245 -20.98 6.96 -5.99
CA PHE A 245 -20.86 8.22 -5.27
C PHE A 245 -21.56 9.36 -6.01
N LEU A 246 -21.29 9.54 -7.30
CA LEU A 246 -21.86 10.63 -8.10
C LEU A 246 -23.39 10.54 -8.15
N ASN A 247 -23.94 9.34 -8.32
CA ASN A 247 -25.39 9.11 -8.32
C ASN A 247 -26.02 9.44 -6.97
N ARG A 248 -25.38 9.04 -5.88
CA ARG A 248 -25.86 9.32 -4.51
C ARG A 248 -25.74 10.79 -4.13
N ALA A 249 -24.64 11.44 -4.53
CA ALA A 249 -24.45 12.86 -4.33
C ALA A 249 -25.52 13.68 -5.08
N LYS A 250 -25.83 13.31 -6.34
CA LYS A 250 -26.92 13.92 -7.11
C LYS A 250 -28.29 13.78 -6.42
N ALA A 251 -28.57 12.63 -5.82
CA ALA A 251 -29.83 12.40 -5.11
C ALA A 251 -29.98 13.19 -3.79
N LYS A 252 -28.90 13.80 -3.29
CA LYS A 252 -28.91 14.64 -2.08
C LYS A 252 -29.07 16.14 -2.38
N ARG A 253 -29.13 16.52 -3.66
CA ARG A 253 -29.43 17.89 -4.12
C ARG A 253 -30.94 18.06 -4.30
#